data_AF-A0A9W8XF00-F1
#
_entry.id   AF-A0A9W8XF00-F1
#
_cell.length_a   1.000
_cell.length_b   1.000
_cell.length_c   1.000
_cell.angle_alpha   90.00
_cell.angle_beta   90.00
_cell.angle_gamma   90.00
#
_symmetry.space_group_name_H-M   'P 1'
#
loop_
_entity.id
_entity.type
_entity.pdbx_description
1 polymer ?
#
loop_
_entity_poly.entity_id
_entity_poly.type
_entity_poly.pdbx_seq_one_letter_code
_entity_poly.pdbx_strand_id
1 'polypeptide(L)'
;MFMPHYFGVKRPCLENNYYEQFNRPNVDVIDIKDNPIAEFTETGIKLENGDHYEFDVVAVATGFDITTGGMTNMGLVSIQDTTLQEEWRKAAVTYLGTTVSGYPNMFHLYGPHGPTLLSNGPSTVEVQGRWICDTIRKVTRENLKYINPTQEASREWKRRINALSDATLFPTTRSTYMGGSMPGKAFEQVNYAGGIPQYAIEVGEI
;
A
#
# COMPACT_ATOMS: atom_id res chain seq x y z
N MET A 1 -25.27 -11.77 -8.48
CA MET A 1 -25.70 -10.44 -8.00
C MET A 1 -24.58 -9.48 -8.31
N PHE A 2 -24.74 -8.59 -9.29
CA PHE A 2 -23.74 -7.55 -9.58
C PHE A 2 -23.81 -6.53 -8.45
N MET A 3 -22.73 -6.34 -7.69
CA MET A 3 -22.65 -5.22 -6.75
C MET A 3 -22.35 -3.95 -7.56
N PRO A 4 -23.25 -2.94 -7.58
CA PRO A 4 -23.04 -1.76 -8.40
C PRO A 4 -21.84 -0.93 -7.91
N HIS A 5 -21.61 -0.87 -6.60
CA HIS A 5 -20.49 -0.13 -5.99
C HIS A 5 -19.99 -0.81 -4.70
N TYR A 6 -18.67 -0.80 -4.52
CA TYR A 6 -18.01 -1.30 -3.31
C TYR A 6 -17.91 -0.18 -2.26
N PHE A 7 -18.26 -0.45 -1.00
CA PHE A 7 -18.15 0.50 0.11
C PHE A 7 -17.19 0.00 1.19
N GLY A 8 -16.34 0.88 1.73
CA GLY A 8 -15.41 0.58 2.83
C GLY A 8 -14.20 -0.31 2.47
N VAL A 9 -14.26 -1.08 1.38
CA VAL A 9 -13.14 -1.90 0.89
C VAL A 9 -12.11 -1.13 0.05
N LYS A 10 -12.36 0.17 -0.14
CA LYS A 10 -11.43 1.20 -0.63
C LYS A 10 -11.53 2.37 0.36
N ARG A 11 -10.46 3.14 0.53
CA ARG A 11 -10.48 4.32 1.42
C ARG A 11 -11.51 5.33 0.89
N PRO A 12 -12.57 5.66 1.64
CA PRO A 12 -13.51 6.69 1.20
C PRO A 12 -12.81 8.05 1.18
N CYS A 13 -13.13 8.87 0.17
CA CYS A 13 -12.75 10.28 0.17
C CYS A 13 -13.65 11.04 1.15
N LEU A 14 -13.10 12.01 1.86
CA LEU A 14 -13.88 13.01 2.57
C LEU A 14 -14.00 14.22 1.65
N GLU A 15 -15.23 14.54 1.26
CA GLU A 15 -15.53 15.64 0.36
C GLU A 15 -16.45 16.66 1.04
N ASN A 16 -16.50 17.87 0.49
CA ASN A 16 -17.34 18.95 1.00
C ASN A 16 -18.46 19.30 0.01
N ASN A 17 -18.13 19.38 -1.28
CA ASN A 17 -19.07 19.71 -2.35
C ASN A 17 -18.69 19.05 -3.69
N TYR A 18 -18.08 17.87 -3.66
CA TYR A 18 -17.61 17.17 -4.86
C TYR A 18 -18.76 16.87 -5.81
N TYR A 19 -19.88 16.37 -5.28
CA TYR A 19 -21.04 16.03 -6.08
C TYR A 19 -21.72 17.26 -6.68
N GLU A 20 -21.78 18.38 -5.95
CA GLU A 20 -22.36 19.63 -6.42
C GLU A 20 -21.55 20.27 -7.56
N GLN A 21 -20.26 19.94 -7.71
CA GLN A 21 -19.47 20.46 -8.84
C GLN A 21 -20.09 20.05 -10.18
N PHE A 22 -20.68 18.85 -10.26
CA PHE A 22 -21.29 18.31 -11.48
C PHE A 22 -22.63 18.96 -11.84
N ASN A 23 -23.19 19.81 -10.97
CA ASN A 23 -24.39 20.59 -11.29
C ASN A 23 -24.05 21.89 -12.06
N ARG A 24 -22.77 22.23 -12.20
CA ARG A 24 -22.33 23.44 -12.90
C ARG A 24 -22.35 23.20 -14.42
N PRO A 25 -22.75 24.19 -15.23
CA PRO A 25 -22.87 24.02 -16.68
C PRO A 25 -21.52 23.85 -17.41
N ASN A 26 -20.40 24.02 -16.71
CA ASN A 26 -19.05 23.96 -17.26
C ASN A 26 -18.21 22.80 -16.68
N VAL A 27 -18.87 21.82 -16.06
CA VAL A 27 -18.21 20.66 -15.46
C VAL A 27 -18.88 19.40 -15.98
N ASP A 28 -18.08 18.58 -16.66
CA ASP A 28 -18.54 17.32 -17.24
C ASP A 28 -17.85 16.12 -16.60
N VAL A 29 -18.52 14.96 -16.65
CA VAL A 29 -17.96 13.66 -16.29
C VAL A 29 -17.90 12.80 -17.55
N ILE A 30 -16.69 12.38 -17.90
CA ILE A 30 -16.47 11.47 -19.02
C ILE A 30 -16.26 10.05 -18.47
N ASP A 31 -17.20 9.14 -18.75
CA ASP A 31 -17.06 7.73 -18.39
C ASP A 31 -16.09 7.03 -19.35
N ILE A 32 -14.97 6.57 -18.80
CA ILE A 32 -13.89 5.91 -19.55
C ILE A 32 -13.82 4.40 -19.28
N LYS A 33 -14.82 3.81 -18.59
CA LYS A 33 -14.80 2.39 -18.21
C LYS A 33 -14.74 1.46 -19.43
N ASP A 34 -15.59 1.73 -20.42
CA ASP A 34 -15.69 0.96 -21.67
C ASP A 34 -15.13 1.74 -22.88
N ASN A 35 -14.53 2.91 -22.64
CA ASN A 35 -13.82 3.73 -23.63
C ASN A 35 -12.58 4.40 -23.01
N PRO A 36 -11.48 3.64 -22.79
CA PRO A 36 -10.30 4.11 -22.06
C PRO A 36 -9.56 5.25 -22.78
N ILE A 37 -8.68 5.92 -22.02
CA ILE A 37 -7.72 6.88 -22.57
C ILE A 37 -6.70 6.11 -23.41
N ALA A 38 -6.57 6.46 -24.69
CA ALA A 38 -5.59 5.88 -25.60
C ALA A 38 -4.22 6.57 -25.46
N GLU A 39 -4.19 7.89 -25.57
CA GLU A 39 -2.94 8.68 -25.50
C GLU A 39 -3.19 10.17 -25.22
N PHE A 40 -2.12 10.86 -24.82
CA PHE A 40 -2.04 12.32 -24.88
C PHE A 40 -1.68 12.74 -26.31
N THR A 41 -2.28 13.83 -26.77
CA THR A 41 -1.93 14.49 -28.04
C THR A 41 -1.32 15.87 -27.74
N GLU A 42 -0.89 16.58 -28.78
CA GLU A 42 -0.33 17.93 -28.62
C GLU A 42 -1.30 18.92 -27.95
N THR A 43 -2.60 18.77 -28.19
CA THR A 43 -3.66 19.68 -27.71
C THR A 43 -4.53 19.12 -26.58
N GLY A 44 -4.36 17.84 -26.19
CA GLY A 44 -5.32 17.23 -25.27
C GLY A 44 -5.18 15.71 -25.10
N ILE A 45 -6.32 15.02 -24.99
CA ILE A 45 -6.40 13.59 -24.69
C ILE A 45 -7.35 12.90 -25.69
N LYS A 46 -6.91 11.76 -26.23
CA LYS A 46 -7.70 10.93 -27.15
C LYS A 46 -8.18 9.65 -26.45
N LEU A 47 -9.44 9.29 -26.65
CA LEU A 47 -10.01 8.01 -26.20
C LEU A 47 -9.90 6.93 -27.29
N GLU A 48 -10.10 5.67 -26.93
CA GLU A 48 -9.98 4.54 -27.88
C GLU A 48 -10.99 4.59 -29.05
N ASN A 49 -12.19 5.12 -28.82
CA ASN A 49 -13.19 5.30 -29.88
C ASN A 49 -12.87 6.45 -30.87
N GLY A 50 -11.80 7.22 -30.62
CA GLY A 50 -11.38 8.35 -31.44
C GLY A 50 -11.86 9.72 -30.94
N ASP A 51 -12.68 9.79 -29.90
CA ASP A 51 -13.07 11.06 -29.29
C ASP A 51 -11.84 11.80 -28.76
N HIS A 52 -11.84 13.12 -28.93
CA HIS A 52 -10.73 13.99 -28.56
C HIS A 52 -11.22 15.16 -27.72
N TYR A 53 -10.52 15.42 -26.62
CA TYR A 53 -10.81 16.49 -25.69
C TYR A 53 -9.59 17.39 -25.55
N GLU A 54 -9.74 18.67 -25.86
CA GLU A 54 -8.68 19.67 -25.74
C GLU A 54 -8.57 20.20 -24.31
N PHE A 55 -7.34 20.37 -23.82
CA PHE A 55 -7.06 20.87 -22.48
C PHE A 55 -5.81 21.73 -22.46
N ASP A 56 -5.88 22.88 -21.80
CA ASP A 56 -4.69 23.69 -21.49
C ASP A 56 -3.90 23.13 -20.29
N VAL A 57 -4.60 22.47 -19.36
CA VAL A 57 -4.03 21.96 -18.11
C VAL A 57 -4.62 20.59 -17.80
N VAL A 58 -3.75 19.63 -17.47
CA VAL A 58 -4.15 18.28 -17.08
C VAL A 58 -3.52 17.90 -15.73
N ALA A 59 -4.35 17.36 -14.82
CA ALA A 59 -3.90 16.78 -13.57
C ALA A 59 -4.01 15.25 -13.63
N VAL A 60 -2.87 14.55 -13.61
CA VAL A 60 -2.82 13.07 -13.63
C VAL A 60 -2.99 12.53 -12.21
N ALA A 61 -4.21 12.10 -11.88
CA ALA A 61 -4.57 11.57 -10.55
C ALA A 61 -4.78 10.03 -10.54
N THR A 62 -3.93 9.27 -11.25
CA THR A 62 -4.06 7.81 -11.46
C THR A 62 -3.57 6.94 -10.30
N GLY A 63 -3.10 7.55 -9.21
CA GLY A 63 -2.64 6.85 -8.01
C GLY A 63 -1.14 6.56 -8.01
N PHE A 64 -0.74 5.49 -7.32
CA PHE A 64 0.66 5.17 -7.04
C PHE A 64 0.93 3.66 -7.09
N ASP A 65 2.21 3.29 -7.07
CA ASP A 65 2.68 1.97 -6.62
C ASP A 65 2.64 1.92 -5.09
N ILE A 66 1.51 1.44 -4.56
CA ILE A 66 1.14 1.65 -3.17
C ILE A 66 1.89 0.70 -2.24
N THR A 67 2.44 1.26 -1.15
CA THR A 67 3.19 0.62 -0.05
C THR A 67 4.50 -0.07 -0.44
N THR A 68 4.59 -0.76 -1.58
CA THR A 68 5.83 -1.44 -2.01
C THR A 68 6.80 -0.51 -2.73
N GLY A 69 6.27 0.42 -3.55
CA GLY A 69 7.09 1.20 -4.50
C GLY A 69 8.22 2.00 -3.85
N GLY A 70 7.98 2.58 -2.67
CA GLY A 70 9.00 3.34 -1.94
C GLY A 70 10.23 2.50 -1.62
N MET A 71 10.03 1.31 -1.04
CA MET A 71 11.15 0.44 -0.64
C MET A 71 11.81 -0.24 -1.86
N THR A 72 11.04 -0.64 -2.87
CA THR A 72 11.58 -1.36 -4.03
C THR A 72 12.31 -0.48 -5.03
N ASN A 73 12.18 0.85 -4.94
CA ASN A 73 12.80 1.79 -5.89
C ASN A 73 14.08 2.48 -5.34
N MET A 74 14.61 2.01 -4.21
CA MET A 74 15.81 2.58 -3.57
C MET A 74 17.09 1.77 -3.80
N GLY A 75 17.02 0.64 -4.52
CA GLY A 75 18.18 -0.24 -4.73
C GLY A 75 18.62 -0.98 -3.46
N LEU A 76 17.67 -1.36 -2.59
CA LEU A 76 17.96 -2.15 -1.40
C LEU A 76 18.39 -3.57 -1.79
N VAL A 77 19.52 -4.04 -1.25
CA VAL A 77 20.10 -5.36 -1.53
C VAL A 77 20.19 -6.16 -0.22
N SER A 78 19.74 -7.41 -0.24
CA SER A 78 19.82 -8.31 0.91
C SER A 78 21.23 -8.89 1.08
N ILE A 79 21.47 -9.57 2.19
CA ILE A 79 22.73 -10.30 2.43
C ILE A 79 22.91 -11.53 1.52
N GLN A 80 21.92 -11.83 0.67
CA GLN A 80 21.98 -12.85 -0.37
C GLN A 80 22.27 -12.26 -1.76
N ASP A 81 22.66 -10.98 -1.84
CA ASP A 81 22.95 -10.24 -3.08
C ASP A 81 21.76 -10.17 -4.06
N THR A 82 20.53 -10.20 -3.54
CA THR A 82 19.30 -10.00 -4.31
C THR A 82 18.67 -8.66 -3.99
N THR A 83 18.08 -8.01 -5.00
CA THR A 83 17.40 -6.73 -4.78
C THR A 83 16.02 -6.94 -4.15
N LEU A 84 15.57 -6.00 -3.31
CA LEU A 84 14.23 -6.08 -2.71
C LEU A 84 13.13 -6.09 -3.79
N GLN A 85 13.37 -5.38 -4.90
CA GLN A 85 12.48 -5.38 -6.05
C GLN A 85 12.30 -6.78 -6.65
N GLU A 86 13.39 -7.55 -6.80
CA GLU A 86 13.34 -8.93 -7.29
C GLU A 86 12.66 -9.86 -6.28
N GLU A 87 13.00 -9.74 -5.00
CA GLU A 87 12.43 -10.54 -3.91
C GLU A 87 10.92 -10.34 -3.79
N TRP A 88 10.45 -9.10 -3.88
CA TRP A 88 9.02 -8.75 -3.74
C TRP A 88 8.25 -8.73 -5.05
N ARG A 89 8.84 -9.17 -6.18
CA ARG A 89 8.15 -9.23 -7.47
C ARG A 89 6.84 -10.03 -7.41
N LYS A 90 6.80 -11.10 -6.59
CA LYS A 90 5.61 -11.96 -6.44
C LYS A 90 4.69 -11.50 -5.32
N ALA A 91 5.25 -11.08 -4.19
CA ALA A 91 4.52 -10.71 -2.99
C ALA A 91 5.46 -9.99 -2.02
N ALA A 92 4.97 -8.95 -1.35
CA ALA A 92 5.67 -8.36 -0.22
C ALA A 92 5.67 -9.34 0.96
N VAL A 93 6.81 -9.45 1.63
CA VAL A 93 7.00 -10.26 2.84
C VAL A 93 7.82 -9.45 3.83
N THR A 94 7.29 -9.28 5.04
CA THR A 94 7.93 -8.53 6.13
C THR A 94 7.74 -9.30 7.43
N TYR A 95 8.43 -8.87 8.47
CA TYR A 95 8.12 -9.22 9.84
C TYR A 95 7.64 -7.99 10.61
N LEU A 96 6.51 -8.14 11.33
CA LEU A 96 5.83 -7.09 12.10
C LEU A 96 5.43 -5.83 11.31
N GLY A 97 5.57 -5.84 9.99
CA GLY A 97 5.36 -4.65 9.16
C GLY A 97 6.38 -3.53 9.40
N THR A 98 7.55 -3.88 9.95
CA THR A 98 8.65 -2.94 10.25
C THR A 98 10.03 -3.44 9.87
N THR A 99 10.20 -4.73 9.55
CA THR A 99 11.50 -5.34 9.19
C THR A 99 11.36 -6.34 8.04
N VAL A 100 12.47 -6.69 7.39
CA VAL A 100 12.52 -7.64 6.26
C VAL A 100 13.64 -8.66 6.48
N SER A 101 13.32 -9.94 6.30
CA SER A 101 14.31 -11.03 6.40
C SER A 101 15.36 -10.87 5.30
N GLY A 102 16.64 -10.93 5.67
CA GLY A 102 17.75 -10.70 4.74
C GLY A 102 18.29 -9.27 4.75
N TYR A 103 17.67 -8.36 5.53
CA TYR A 103 18.06 -6.96 5.66
C TYR A 103 18.37 -6.61 7.13
N PRO A 104 19.54 -7.00 7.65
CA PRO A 104 19.87 -6.80 9.06
C PRO A 104 19.85 -5.32 9.47
N ASN A 105 19.30 -5.04 10.64
CA ASN A 105 19.13 -3.67 11.19
C ASN A 105 18.37 -2.68 10.29
N MET A 106 17.67 -3.16 9.25
CA MET A 106 16.79 -2.34 8.45
C MET A 106 15.42 -2.27 9.11
N PHE A 107 14.95 -1.05 9.37
CA PHE A 107 13.61 -0.77 9.85
C PHE A 107 12.88 0.13 8.87
N HIS A 108 11.57 -0.09 8.71
CA HIS A 108 10.69 0.79 7.94
C HIS A 108 9.45 1.18 8.74
N LEU A 109 8.89 2.35 8.40
CA LEU A 109 7.73 2.97 9.02
C LEU A 109 6.65 3.17 7.96
N TYR A 110 5.39 3.03 8.35
CA TYR A 110 4.22 3.30 7.50
C TYR A 110 4.30 2.62 6.12
N GLY A 111 4.80 1.38 6.11
CA GLY A 111 5.05 0.57 4.91
C GLY A 111 4.19 -0.70 4.85
N PRO A 112 4.61 -1.70 4.05
CA PRO A 112 3.88 -2.96 3.91
C PRO A 112 3.70 -3.68 5.24
N HIS A 113 2.52 -4.28 5.40
CA HIS A 113 2.06 -5.09 6.52
C HIS A 113 2.04 -4.41 7.91
N GLY A 114 2.14 -3.08 7.97
CA GLY A 114 1.66 -2.29 9.11
C GLY A 114 0.19 -1.86 8.89
N PRO A 115 -0.46 -1.24 9.88
CA PRO A 115 -1.83 -0.72 9.71
C PRO A 115 -1.97 0.29 8.56
N THR A 116 -0.94 1.11 8.36
CA THR A 116 -0.67 1.94 7.17
C THR A 116 -1.93 2.57 6.56
N LEU A 117 -2.44 2.08 5.42
CA LEU A 117 -3.52 2.75 4.69
C LEU A 117 -4.90 2.62 5.37
N LEU A 118 -5.05 1.64 6.27
CA LEU A 118 -6.23 1.39 7.09
C LEU A 118 -6.20 2.19 8.40
N SER A 119 -5.35 3.21 8.49
CA SER A 119 -5.09 3.93 9.73
C SER A 119 -4.94 5.44 9.53
N ASN A 120 -4.93 6.16 10.66
CA ASN A 120 -4.37 7.50 10.74
C ASN A 120 -2.84 7.41 10.75
N GLY A 121 -2.17 8.10 9.81
CA GLY A 121 -0.73 8.00 9.59
C GLY A 121 0.11 8.23 10.85
N PRO A 122 -0.01 9.39 11.50
CA PRO A 122 0.73 9.70 12.73
C PRO A 122 0.56 8.66 13.84
N SER A 123 -0.65 8.11 14.01
CA SER A 123 -0.91 7.09 15.03
C SER A 123 -0.12 5.80 14.78
N THR A 124 -0.08 5.34 13.54
CA THR A 124 0.72 4.16 13.15
C THR A 124 2.21 4.44 13.28
N VAL A 125 2.65 5.60 12.82
CA VAL A 125 4.06 6.03 12.89
C VAL A 125 4.55 6.07 14.33
N GLU A 126 3.76 6.56 15.28
CA GLU A 126 4.16 6.57 16.69
C GLU A 126 4.31 5.18 17.30
N VAL A 127 3.38 4.26 17.02
CA VAL A 127 3.45 2.89 17.53
C VAL A 127 4.70 2.20 17.00
N GLN A 128 4.93 2.25 15.69
CA GLN A 128 6.10 1.65 15.05
C GLN A 128 7.40 2.34 15.49
N GLY A 129 7.39 3.68 15.58
CA GLY A 129 8.55 4.47 15.97
C GLY A 129 9.02 4.14 17.38
N ARG A 130 8.09 4.04 18.35
CA ARG A 130 8.43 3.60 19.72
C ARG A 130 9.04 2.20 19.74
N TRP A 131 8.41 1.26 19.04
CA TRP A 131 8.91 -0.12 18.95
C TRP A 131 10.33 -0.19 18.34
N ILE A 132 10.59 0.54 17.26
CA ILE A 132 11.91 0.61 16.63
C ILE A 132 12.95 1.21 17.59
N CYS A 133 12.62 2.31 18.26
CA CYS A 133 13.51 2.92 19.25
C CYS A 133 13.85 1.95 20.39
N ASP A 134 12.86 1.23 20.92
CA ASP A 134 13.07 0.27 21.99
C ASP A 134 13.87 -0.95 21.54
N THR A 135 13.65 -1.41 20.31
CA THR A 135 14.44 -2.47 19.68
C THR A 135 15.90 -2.06 19.53
N ILE A 136 16.17 -0.86 19.02
CA ILE A 136 17.54 -0.33 18.89
C ILE A 136 18.21 -0.22 20.26
N ARG A 137 17.51 0.33 21.27
CA ARG A 137 18.03 0.40 22.66
C ARG A 137 18.38 -0.97 23.20
N LYS A 138 17.54 -1.98 22.95
CA LYS A 138 17.78 -3.38 23.37
C LYS A 138 19.01 -3.97 22.68
N VAL A 139 19.11 -3.84 21.35
CA VAL A 139 20.26 -4.29 20.55
C VAL A 139 21.56 -3.67 21.07
N THR A 140 21.57 -2.35 21.34
CA THR A 140 22.73 -1.66 21.90
C THR A 140 23.07 -2.15 23.32
N ARG A 141 22.07 -2.23 24.21
CA ARG A 141 22.27 -2.65 25.61
C ARG A 141 22.79 -4.08 25.72
N GLU A 142 22.33 -4.97 24.85
CA GLU A 142 22.72 -6.38 24.82
C GLU A 142 23.98 -6.64 23.96
N ASN A 143 24.61 -5.58 23.43
CA ASN A 143 25.80 -5.64 22.60
C ASN A 143 25.64 -6.58 21.38
N LEU A 144 24.46 -6.58 20.78
CA LEU A 144 24.15 -7.34 19.58
C LEU A 144 24.65 -6.57 18.35
N LYS A 145 25.35 -7.25 17.44
CA LYS A 145 25.85 -6.63 16.20
C LYS A 145 24.72 -6.27 15.24
N TYR A 146 23.75 -7.17 15.10
CA TYR A 146 22.56 -6.94 14.30
C TYR A 146 21.42 -7.87 14.73
N ILE A 147 20.21 -7.50 14.29
CA ILE A 147 19.05 -8.40 14.25
C ILE A 147 18.61 -8.59 12.80
N ASN A 148 18.13 -9.79 12.50
CA ASN A 148 17.60 -10.14 11.18
C ASN A 148 16.41 -11.09 11.41
N PRO A 149 15.18 -10.72 11.02
CA PRO A 149 14.04 -11.58 11.24
C PRO A 149 14.21 -12.88 10.46
N THR A 150 13.78 -13.99 11.05
CA THR A 150 13.85 -15.28 10.36
C THR A 150 12.83 -15.32 9.23
N GLN A 151 13.10 -16.15 8.21
CA GLN A 151 12.13 -16.40 7.14
C GLN A 151 10.82 -16.98 7.69
N GLU A 152 10.90 -17.84 8.70
CA GLU A 152 9.73 -18.43 9.34
C GLU A 152 8.85 -17.38 10.02
N ALA A 153 9.45 -16.49 10.82
CA ALA A 153 8.74 -15.38 11.46
C ALA A 153 8.07 -14.46 10.42
N SER A 154 8.77 -14.17 9.32
CA SER A 154 8.22 -13.36 8.22
C SER A 154 7.05 -14.06 7.51
N ARG A 155 7.10 -15.40 7.35
CA ARG A 155 6.00 -16.20 6.76
C ARG A 155 4.80 -16.31 7.69
N GLU A 156 5.02 -16.45 9.00
CA GLU A 156 3.94 -16.42 9.99
C GLU A 156 3.24 -15.05 9.98
N TRP A 157 4.02 -13.96 9.96
CA TRP A 157 3.45 -12.62 9.84
C TRP A 157 2.63 -12.49 8.55
N LYS A 158 3.11 -12.98 7.41
CA LYS A 158 2.33 -12.97 6.16
C LYS A 158 1.03 -13.77 6.29
N ARG A 159 1.06 -14.95 6.93
CA ARG A 159 -0.16 -15.74 7.19
C ARG A 159 -1.14 -14.96 8.06
N ARG A 160 -0.65 -14.25 9.08
CA ARG A 160 -1.46 -13.37 9.93
C ARG A 160 -2.13 -12.25 9.15
N ILE A 161 -1.39 -11.56 8.27
CA ILE A 161 -1.95 -10.51 7.39
C ILE A 161 -3.07 -11.05 6.50
N ASN A 162 -2.83 -12.20 5.86
CA ASN A 162 -3.83 -12.81 4.99
C ASN A 162 -5.07 -13.23 5.79
N ALA A 163 -4.90 -13.92 6.92
CA ALA A 163 -6.02 -14.37 7.76
C ALA A 163 -6.89 -13.21 8.25
N LEU A 164 -6.29 -12.08 8.65
CA LEU A 164 -7.02 -10.88 9.03
C LEU A 164 -7.80 -10.28 7.84
N SER A 165 -7.21 -10.27 6.65
CA SER A 165 -7.86 -9.76 5.45
C SER A 165 -8.99 -10.67 4.95
N ASP A 166 -8.79 -11.98 4.98
CA ASP A 166 -9.73 -12.98 4.47
C ASP A 166 -11.02 -13.04 5.29
N ALA A 167 -10.98 -12.59 6.55
CA ALA A 167 -12.15 -12.41 7.40
C ALA A 167 -12.98 -11.15 7.05
N THR A 168 -12.55 -10.35 6.07
CA THR A 168 -13.21 -9.11 5.65
C THR A 168 -13.73 -9.18 4.22
N LEU A 169 -14.32 -8.09 3.72
CA LEU A 169 -14.68 -7.93 2.32
C LEU A 169 -13.53 -7.37 1.45
N PHE A 170 -12.34 -7.07 2.00
CA PHE A 170 -11.22 -6.52 1.21
C PHE A 170 -10.86 -7.40 -0.01
N PRO A 171 -10.82 -8.74 0.09
CA PRO A 171 -10.45 -9.59 -1.05
C PRO A 171 -11.46 -9.62 -2.21
N THR A 172 -12.60 -8.93 -2.11
CA THR A 172 -13.63 -8.96 -3.16
C THR A 172 -13.35 -7.99 -4.32
N THR A 173 -12.38 -7.07 -4.20
CA THR A 173 -12.07 -6.10 -5.26
C THR A 173 -10.59 -5.77 -5.30
N ARG A 174 -10.09 -5.47 -6.51
CA ARG A 174 -8.78 -4.81 -6.67
C ARG A 174 -8.88 -3.38 -6.14
N SER A 175 -8.20 -3.14 -5.02
CA SER A 175 -8.13 -1.85 -4.32
C SER A 175 -6.68 -1.54 -3.96
N THR A 176 -6.44 -0.33 -3.46
CA THR A 176 -5.14 0.06 -2.89
C THR A 176 -4.71 -0.84 -1.73
N TYR A 177 -5.66 -1.46 -1.02
CA TYR A 177 -5.37 -2.43 0.04
C TYR A 177 -4.97 -3.79 -0.52
N MET A 178 -5.49 -4.15 -1.70
CA MET A 178 -5.24 -5.42 -2.38
C MET A 178 -4.22 -5.28 -3.55
N GLY A 179 -3.10 -4.61 -3.29
CA GLY A 179 -1.98 -4.46 -4.23
C GLY A 179 -2.09 -3.31 -5.26
N GLY A 180 -3.22 -2.60 -5.30
CA GLY A 180 -3.43 -1.45 -6.18
C GLY A 180 -3.97 -1.78 -7.57
N SER A 181 -4.13 -0.74 -8.39
CA SER A 181 -4.73 -0.79 -9.73
C SER A 181 -3.71 -0.98 -10.86
N MET A 182 -2.40 -0.91 -10.57
CA MET A 182 -1.39 -1.03 -11.62
C MET A 182 -1.33 -2.46 -12.21
N PRO A 183 -1.22 -2.59 -13.54
CA PRO A 183 -1.01 -3.88 -14.20
C PRO A 183 0.23 -4.60 -13.65
N GLY A 184 0.16 -5.94 -13.54
CA GLY A 184 1.28 -6.77 -13.08
C GLY A 184 1.49 -6.81 -11.57
N LYS A 185 0.77 -6.01 -10.77
CA LYS A 185 0.84 -6.09 -9.30
C LYS A 185 0.10 -7.30 -8.74
N ALA A 186 0.75 -7.96 -7.79
CA ALA A 186 0.19 -9.07 -7.03
C ALA A 186 -1.15 -8.67 -6.38
N PHE A 187 -2.14 -9.55 -6.45
CA PHE A 187 -3.39 -9.38 -5.75
C PHE A 187 -3.26 -9.94 -4.34
N GLU A 188 -2.87 -9.08 -3.40
CA GLU A 188 -2.65 -9.45 -2.01
C GLU A 188 -2.89 -8.28 -1.06
N GLN A 189 -3.26 -8.58 0.18
CA GLN A 189 -3.37 -7.55 1.21
C GLN A 189 -1.98 -7.01 1.56
N VAL A 190 -1.83 -5.68 1.52
CA VAL A 190 -0.58 -5.00 1.86
C VAL A 190 -0.60 -4.31 3.23
N ASN A 191 -1.71 -4.36 3.97
CA ASN A 191 -1.88 -3.72 5.28
C ASN A 191 -2.25 -4.74 6.37
N TYR A 192 -1.89 -4.44 7.61
CA TYR A 192 -2.42 -5.13 8.78
C TYR A 192 -3.88 -4.69 9.04
N ALA A 193 -4.83 -5.63 8.93
CA ALA A 193 -6.27 -5.34 9.02
C ALA A 193 -6.88 -5.51 10.42
N GLY A 194 -6.08 -5.79 11.46
CA GLY A 194 -6.56 -5.99 12.83
C GLY A 194 -6.72 -4.70 13.66
N GLY A 195 -6.39 -3.54 13.09
CA GLY A 195 -6.44 -2.24 13.78
C GLY A 195 -5.22 -1.93 14.65
N ILE A 196 -4.99 -0.64 14.94
CA ILE A 196 -3.82 -0.17 15.69
C ILE A 196 -3.73 -0.78 17.11
N PRO A 197 -4.80 -0.91 17.91
CA PRO A 197 -4.69 -1.46 19.25
C PRO A 197 -4.16 -2.90 19.26
N GLN A 198 -4.68 -3.77 18.39
CA GLN A 198 -4.22 -5.15 18.29
C GLN A 198 -2.80 -5.22 17.73
N TYR A 199 -2.48 -4.38 16.74
CA TYR A 199 -1.12 -4.28 16.20
C TYR A 199 -0.10 -3.89 17.28
N ALA A 200 -0.45 -2.92 18.15
CA ALA A 200 0.40 -2.50 19.25
C ALA A 200 0.68 -3.62 20.27
N ILE A 201 -0.27 -4.51 20.50
CA ILE A 201 -0.09 -5.72 21.32
C ILE A 201 0.88 -6.68 20.62
N GLU A 202 0.61 -7.03 19.35
CA GLU A 202 1.42 -8.02 18.61
C GLU A 202 2.88 -7.58 18.45
N VAL A 203 3.16 -6.29 18.27
CA VAL A 203 4.56 -5.79 18.25
C VAL A 203 5.15 -5.66 19.65
N GLY A 204 4.34 -5.41 20.68
CA GLY A 204 4.80 -5.23 22.07
C GLY A 204 5.16 -6.54 22.79
N GLU A 205 4.72 -7.69 22.29
CA GLU A 205 5.05 -9.01 22.84
C GLU A 205 6.48 -9.49 22.53
N ILE A 206 7.23 -8.76 21.69
CA ILE A 206 8.52 -9.18 21.10
C ILE A 206 9.64 -8.21 21.46
#